data_AF-A0A9D2AG98-F1
#
_entry.id   AF-A0A9D2AG98-F1
#
_cell.length_a   1.000
_cell.length_b   1.000
_cell.length_c   1.000
_cell.angle_alpha   90.00
_cell.angle_beta   90.00
_cell.angle_gamma   90.00
#
_symmetry.space_group_name_H-M   'P 1'
#
loop_
_entity.id
_entity.type
_entity.pdbx_description
1 polymer ?
#
loop_
_entity_poly.entity_id
_entity_poly.type
_entity_poly.pdbx_seq_one_letter_code
_entity_poly.pdbx_strand_id
1 'polypeptide(L)'
;MKLKEIYDKIDRVYPKRLSDEYVSAYGGRDNSGILLDTGKDITGAVFSLDFSRGAIETAVRKGYNLIVTHHPAIFFPVSSIRTDDPLGARLVNALEHSLSVISMHLNMDCAAGGIDESLALAVGAKEIPAPNEPVENGGY
;
A
#
# COMPACT_ATOMS: atom_id res chain seq x y z
N MET A 1 5.49 -9.44 -16.40
CA MET A 1 5.68 -10.05 -15.06
C MET A 1 4.30 -10.16 -14.43
N LYS A 2 3.98 -11.26 -13.75
CA LYS A 2 2.68 -11.42 -13.09
C LYS A 2 2.62 -10.52 -11.86
N LEU A 3 1.42 -10.03 -11.52
CA LEU A 3 1.20 -9.19 -10.34
C LEU A 3 1.73 -9.86 -9.06
N LYS A 4 1.40 -11.14 -8.88
CA LYS A 4 1.88 -11.92 -7.74
C LYS A 4 3.41 -11.97 -7.64
N GLU A 5 4.12 -12.09 -8.76
CA GLU A 5 5.60 -12.11 -8.75
C GLU A 5 6.18 -10.76 -8.30
N ILE A 6 5.51 -9.66 -8.63
CA ILE A 6 5.88 -8.32 -8.16
C ILE A 6 5.60 -8.19 -6.67
N TYR A 7 4.39 -8.59 -6.24
CA TYR A 7 4.00 -8.57 -4.84
C TYR A 7 4.96 -9.41 -3.97
N ASP A 8 5.27 -10.64 -4.38
CA ASP A 8 6.18 -11.54 -3.65
C ASP A 8 7.60 -10.93 -3.50
N LYS A 9 8.04 -10.07 -4.44
CA LYS A 9 9.32 -9.35 -4.32
C LYS A 9 9.23 -8.21 -3.32
N ILE A 10 8.12 -7.46 -3.33
CA ILE A 10 7.88 -6.37 -2.40
C ILE A 10 7.73 -6.91 -0.97
N ASP A 11 6.95 -7.99 -0.79
CA ASP A 11 6.69 -8.64 0.49
C ASP A 11 7.96 -9.24 1.13
N ARG A 12 9.00 -9.55 0.35
CA ARG A 12 10.31 -9.94 0.92
C ARG A 12 11.02 -8.81 1.64
N VAL A 13 10.79 -7.56 1.23
CA VAL A 13 11.43 -6.36 1.79
C VAL A 13 10.54 -5.73 2.86
N TYR A 14 9.23 -5.70 2.60
CA TYR A 14 8.21 -5.12 3.48
C TYR A 14 7.12 -6.17 3.78
N PRO A 15 7.41 -7.18 4.63
CA PRO A 15 6.53 -8.33 4.80
C PRO A 15 5.17 -7.98 5.38
N LYS A 16 4.08 -8.42 4.74
CA LYS A 16 2.72 -8.24 5.24
C LYS A 16 2.54 -8.78 6.67
N ARG A 17 3.30 -9.81 7.06
CA ARG A 17 3.27 -10.33 8.44
C ARG A 17 3.53 -9.24 9.49
N LEU A 18 4.29 -8.19 9.16
CA LEU A 18 4.55 -7.09 10.08
C LEU A 18 3.27 -6.28 10.38
N SER A 19 2.42 -6.05 9.36
CA SER A 19 1.08 -5.50 9.59
C SER A 19 0.26 -6.37 10.54
N ASP A 20 0.27 -7.69 10.30
CA ASP A 20 -0.52 -8.65 11.08
C ASP A 20 -0.03 -8.73 12.53
N GLU A 21 1.29 -8.71 12.74
CA GLU A 21 1.96 -8.65 14.04
C GLU A 21 1.61 -7.35 14.77
N TYR A 22 1.66 -6.20 14.10
CA TYR A 22 1.30 -4.90 14.67
C TYR A 22 -0.16 -4.88 15.15
N VAL A 23 -1.10 -5.26 14.27
CA VAL A 23 -2.53 -5.30 14.60
C VAL A 23 -2.81 -6.31 15.72
N SER A 24 -2.10 -7.43 15.77
CA SER A 24 -2.23 -8.41 16.86
C SER A 24 -1.71 -7.87 18.20
N ALA A 25 -0.65 -7.07 18.20
CA ALA A 25 -0.02 -6.55 19.41
C ALA A 25 -0.75 -5.32 19.97
N TYR A 26 -1.20 -4.41 19.11
CA TYR A 26 -1.70 -3.09 19.49
C TYR A 26 -3.19 -2.88 19.17
N GLY A 27 -3.83 -3.85 18.51
CA GLY A 27 -5.21 -3.71 18.03
C GLY A 27 -5.32 -2.89 16.74
N GLY A 28 -6.55 -2.61 16.32
CA GLY A 28 -6.82 -1.85 15.10
C GLY A 28 -7.09 -2.73 13.87
N ARG A 29 -6.79 -2.19 12.69
CA ARG A 29 -7.02 -2.84 11.39
C ARG A 29 -5.94 -2.40 10.42
N ASP A 30 -5.53 -3.34 9.57
CA ASP A 30 -4.80 -3.03 8.35
C ASP A 30 -5.38 -3.79 7.16
N ASN A 31 -5.06 -3.33 5.95
CA ASN A 31 -5.36 -4.05 4.72
C ASN A 31 -4.24 -3.88 3.68
N SER A 32 -3.02 -4.29 4.06
CA SER A 32 -1.87 -4.39 3.16
C SER A 32 -1.96 -5.63 2.26
N GLY A 33 -1.48 -5.53 1.02
CA GLY A 33 -1.48 -6.63 0.05
C GLY A 33 -1.94 -6.24 -1.35
N ILE A 34 -2.25 -7.24 -2.17
CA ILE A 34 -2.96 -7.03 -3.44
C ILE A 34 -4.43 -6.74 -3.14
N LEU A 35 -4.91 -5.54 -3.47
CA LEU A 35 -6.29 -5.11 -3.22
C LEU A 35 -7.15 -5.06 -4.49
N LEU A 36 -6.52 -5.00 -5.66
CA LEU A 36 -7.18 -5.12 -6.95
C LEU A 36 -6.29 -5.91 -7.91
N ASP A 37 -6.80 -6.98 -8.49
CA ASP A 37 -6.09 -7.78 -9.49
C ASP A 37 -6.94 -7.93 -10.75
N THR A 38 -6.41 -7.46 -11.87
CA THR A 38 -7.06 -7.55 -13.20
C THR A 38 -6.64 -8.78 -13.99
N GLY A 39 -5.72 -9.60 -13.45
CA GLY A 39 -5.18 -10.81 -14.08
C GLY A 39 -4.25 -10.54 -15.26
N LYS A 40 -3.97 -9.26 -15.57
CA LYS A 40 -3.07 -8.86 -16.67
C LYS A 40 -1.61 -8.89 -16.24
N ASP A 41 -0.73 -9.07 -17.21
CA ASP A 41 0.70 -8.89 -17.00
C ASP A 41 1.02 -7.42 -16.76
N ILE A 42 1.91 -7.14 -15.80
CA ILE A 42 2.24 -5.77 -15.44
C ILE A 42 3.22 -5.15 -16.44
N THR A 43 2.87 -3.98 -16.96
CA THR A 43 3.63 -3.17 -17.94
C THR A 43 4.43 -2.05 -17.28
N GLY A 44 4.00 -1.58 -16.10
CA GLY A 44 4.67 -0.55 -15.33
C GLY A 44 3.85 -0.19 -14.09
N ALA A 45 4.48 0.51 -13.15
CA ALA A 45 3.89 0.86 -11.87
C ALA A 45 3.97 2.36 -11.56
N VAL A 46 2.93 2.88 -10.91
CA VAL A 46 2.93 4.20 -10.27
C VAL A 46 2.93 3.99 -8.75
N PHE A 47 3.88 4.62 -8.06
CA PHE A 47 3.89 4.68 -6.60
C PHE A 47 3.16 5.95 -6.14
N SER A 48 2.28 5.82 -5.15
CA SER A 48 1.46 6.92 -4.63
C SER A 48 1.23 6.76 -3.14
N LEU A 49 0.95 7.86 -2.43
CA LEU A 49 0.47 7.78 -1.05
C LEU A 49 -0.95 7.18 -1.02
N ASP A 50 -1.86 7.78 -1.78
CA ASP A 50 -3.27 7.38 -1.85
C ASP A 50 -3.65 6.76 -3.20
N PHE A 51 -4.69 5.92 -3.20
CA PHE A 51 -5.41 5.52 -4.41
C PHE A 51 -6.30 6.67 -4.90
N SER A 52 -5.66 7.69 -5.46
CA SER A 52 -6.29 8.93 -5.90
C SER A 52 -6.62 8.92 -7.40
N ARG A 53 -7.50 9.83 -7.83
CA ARG A 53 -7.75 10.08 -9.27
C ARG A 53 -6.48 10.44 -10.03
N GLY A 54 -5.61 11.26 -9.42
CA GLY A 54 -4.34 11.65 -10.04
C GLY A 54 -3.38 10.48 -10.24
N ALA A 55 -3.36 9.50 -9.32
CA ALA A 55 -2.59 8.27 -9.49
C ALA A 55 -3.11 7.42 -10.66
N ILE A 56 -4.44 7.26 -10.76
CA ILE A 56 -5.10 6.56 -11.87
C ILE A 56 -4.80 7.25 -13.21
N GLU A 57 -5.05 8.56 -13.31
CA GLU A 57 -4.79 9.34 -14.52
C GLU A 57 -3.31 9.29 -14.93
N THR A 58 -2.39 9.27 -13.95
CA THR A 58 -0.95 9.15 -14.22
C THR A 58 -0.57 7.76 -14.73
N ALA A 59 -1.14 6.70 -14.18
CA ALA A 59 -0.91 5.34 -14.66
C ALA A 59 -1.42 5.18 -16.10
N VAL A 60 -2.66 5.60 -16.37
CA VAL A 60 -3.27 5.57 -17.70
C VAL A 60 -2.44 6.37 -18.71
N ARG A 61 -2.07 7.62 -18.38
CA ARG A 61 -1.25 8.48 -19.25
C ARG A 61 0.11 7.87 -19.58
N LYS A 62 0.69 7.09 -18.66
CA LYS A 62 1.99 6.42 -18.85
C LYS A 62 1.86 5.03 -19.50
N GLY A 63 0.66 4.51 -19.71
CA GLY A 63 0.44 3.14 -20.19
C GLY A 63 0.81 2.07 -19.15
N TYR A 64 0.80 2.44 -17.87
CA TYR A 64 1.09 1.56 -16.75
C TYR A 64 -0.20 0.97 -16.19
N ASN A 65 -0.11 -0.25 -15.66
CA ASN A 65 -1.27 -1.01 -15.18
C ASN A 65 -1.13 -1.54 -13.75
N LEU A 66 -0.23 -0.95 -12.97
CA LEU A 66 -0.12 -1.17 -11.53
C LEU A 66 -0.06 0.18 -10.81
N ILE A 67 -0.81 0.30 -9.72
CA ILE A 67 -0.62 1.35 -8.72
C ILE A 67 -0.18 0.67 -7.42
N VAL A 68 0.92 1.13 -6.85
CA VAL A 68 1.36 0.75 -5.51
C VAL A 68 1.08 1.92 -4.58
N THR A 69 0.22 1.72 -3.58
CA THR A 69 -0.14 2.75 -2.61
C THR A 69 0.47 2.48 -1.25
N HIS A 70 0.70 3.53 -0.45
CA HIS A 70 0.98 3.35 0.97
C HIS A 70 -0.34 3.15 1.74
N HIS A 71 -1.26 4.11 1.66
CA HIS A 71 -2.59 3.95 2.27
C HIS A 71 -3.39 2.87 1.52
N PRO A 72 -4.08 1.95 2.25
CA PRO A 72 -4.89 0.91 1.61
C PRO A 72 -5.97 1.48 0.71
N ALA A 73 -5.94 1.10 -0.57
CA ALA A 73 -6.95 1.52 -1.54
C ALA A 73 -8.37 1.10 -1.13
N ILE A 74 -8.47 -0.04 -0.45
CA ILE A 74 -9.66 -0.53 0.23
C ILE A 74 -9.27 -0.71 1.70
N PHE A 75 -9.75 0.15 2.60
CA PHE A 75 -9.43 0.02 4.03
C PHE A 75 -10.50 -0.74 4.81
N PHE A 76 -11.77 -0.54 4.45
CA PHE A 76 -12.92 -1.27 4.99
C PHE A 76 -13.52 -2.20 3.93
N PRO A 77 -14.21 -3.29 4.34
CA PRO A 77 -14.93 -4.15 3.41
C PRO A 77 -15.88 -3.34 2.51
N VAL A 78 -15.76 -3.51 1.20
CA VAL A 78 -16.61 -2.84 0.22
C VAL A 78 -17.92 -3.60 0.09
N SER A 79 -19.03 -3.00 0.50
CA SER A 79 -20.37 -3.60 0.41
C SER A 79 -21.05 -3.38 -0.94
N SER A 80 -20.64 -2.35 -1.69
CA SER A 80 -21.14 -2.06 -3.04
C SER A 80 -20.13 -1.21 -3.82
N ILE A 81 -20.14 -1.33 -5.15
CA ILE A 81 -19.32 -0.52 -6.06
C ILE A 81 -20.25 0.32 -6.91
N ARG A 82 -20.27 1.63 -6.70
CA ARG A 82 -21.13 2.58 -7.42
C ARG A 82 -20.33 3.80 -7.85
N THR A 83 -20.66 4.36 -9.01
CA THR A 83 -19.97 5.54 -9.57
C THR A 83 -20.32 6.85 -8.87
N ASP A 84 -21.35 6.86 -8.02
CA ASP A 84 -21.71 8.00 -7.17
C ASP A 84 -21.09 7.93 -5.77
N ASP A 85 -20.37 6.85 -5.44
CA ASP A 85 -19.49 6.76 -4.28
C ASP A 85 -18.03 7.07 -4.68
N PRO A 86 -17.27 7.88 -3.92
CA PRO A 86 -15.90 8.23 -4.28
C PRO A 86 -14.95 7.04 -4.43
N LEU A 87 -15.03 6.01 -3.57
CA LEU A 87 -14.19 4.82 -3.68
C LEU A 87 -14.67 3.96 -4.85
N GLY A 88 -15.98 3.73 -4.94
CA GLY A 88 -16.60 2.98 -6.04
C GLY A 88 -16.25 3.56 -7.42
N ALA A 89 -16.34 4.88 -7.60
CA ALA A 89 -15.94 5.56 -8.82
C ALA A 89 -14.47 5.32 -9.19
N ARG A 90 -13.55 5.34 -8.22
CA ARG A 90 -12.13 5.04 -8.46
C ARG A 90 -11.89 3.58 -8.80
N LEU A 91 -12.58 2.64 -8.13
CA LEU A 91 -12.50 1.21 -8.41
C LEU A 91 -13.02 0.89 -9.82
N VAL A 92 -14.17 1.45 -10.20
CA VAL A 92 -14.73 1.30 -11.56
C VAL A 92 -13.72 1.81 -12.58
N ASN A 93 -13.19 3.03 -12.39
CA ASN A 93 -12.26 3.61 -13.35
C ASN A 93 -10.94 2.82 -13.45
N ALA A 94 -10.40 2.32 -12.34
CA ALA A 94 -9.23 1.45 -12.36
C ALA A 94 -9.49 0.14 -13.13
N LEU A 95 -10.64 -0.49 -12.91
CA LEU A 95 -11.02 -1.72 -13.62
C LEU A 95 -11.20 -1.50 -15.13
N GLU A 96 -11.85 -0.40 -15.54
CA GLU A 96 -12.01 -0.02 -16.95
C GLU A 96 -10.66 0.13 -17.66
N HIS A 97 -9.63 0.58 -16.94
CA HIS A 97 -8.28 0.74 -17.45
C HIS A 97 -7.34 -0.45 -17.14
N SER A 98 -7.89 -1.57 -16.66
CA SER A 98 -7.11 -2.76 -16.29
C SER A 98 -5.97 -2.48 -15.30
N LEU A 99 -6.16 -1.55 -14.36
CA LEU A 99 -5.20 -1.23 -13.32
C LEU A 99 -5.34 -2.19 -12.14
N SER A 100 -4.27 -2.87 -11.79
CA SER A 100 -4.14 -3.60 -10.51
C SER A 100 -3.63 -2.66 -9.41
N VAL A 101 -3.89 -2.99 -8.15
CA VAL A 101 -3.50 -2.20 -6.99
C VAL A 101 -2.87 -3.08 -5.90
N ILE A 102 -1.68 -2.69 -5.45
CA ILE A 102 -1.02 -3.20 -4.25
C ILE A 102 -1.00 -2.07 -3.22
N SER A 103 -1.27 -2.38 -1.95
CA SER A 103 -1.11 -1.44 -0.83
C SER A 103 -0.08 -1.94 0.17
N MET A 104 0.81 -1.04 0.60
CA MET A 104 1.93 -1.28 1.50
C MET A 104 1.84 -0.28 2.66
N HIS A 105 1.06 -0.61 3.68
CA HIS A 105 0.69 0.28 4.78
C HIS A 105 1.58 0.01 5.99
N LEU A 106 1.02 -0.53 7.09
CA LEU A 106 1.75 -0.79 8.34
C LEU A 106 2.98 -1.68 8.12
N ASN A 107 2.93 -2.62 7.17
CA ASN A 107 4.10 -3.45 6.86
C ASN A 107 5.28 -2.65 6.32
N MET A 108 5.05 -1.52 5.67
CA MET A 108 6.10 -0.62 5.23
C MET A 108 6.51 0.37 6.31
N ASP A 109 5.64 0.68 7.27
CA ASP A 109 5.99 1.50 8.44
C ASP A 109 6.90 0.71 9.39
N CYS A 110 6.52 -0.53 9.72
CA CYS A 110 7.23 -1.39 10.67
C CYS A 110 8.51 -2.04 10.11
N ALA A 111 8.72 -2.03 8.79
CA ALA A 111 9.86 -2.71 8.19
C ALA A 111 11.14 -1.90 8.26
N ALA A 112 12.28 -2.60 8.38
CA ALA A 112 13.58 -1.98 8.17
C ALA A 112 13.70 -1.43 6.74
N GLY A 113 14.27 -0.24 6.60
CA GLY A 113 14.28 0.56 5.38
C GLY A 113 12.90 1.12 4.98
N GLY A 114 11.91 0.99 5.87
CA GLY A 114 10.54 1.44 5.69
C GLY A 114 10.36 2.95 5.74
N ILE A 115 9.10 3.40 5.79
CA ILE A 115 8.78 4.84 5.77
C ILE A 115 9.32 5.55 6.99
N ASP A 116 9.14 4.98 8.18
CA ASP A 116 9.58 5.60 9.44
C ASP A 116 11.10 5.68 9.52
N GLU A 117 11.80 4.60 9.15
CA GLU A 117 13.26 4.60 9.08
C GLU A 117 13.76 5.64 8.07
N SER A 118 13.17 5.68 6.88
CA SER A 118 13.52 6.63 5.83
C SER A 118 13.31 8.08 6.28
N LEU A 119 12.22 8.37 6.99
CA LEU A 119 11.91 9.69 7.51
C LEU A 119 12.89 10.08 8.62
N ALA A 120 13.17 9.19 9.57
CA ALA A 120 14.15 9.41 10.63
C ALA A 120 15.54 9.74 10.06
N LEU A 121 16.02 8.98 9.06
CA LEU A 121 17.28 9.29 8.37
C LEU A 121 17.22 10.65 7.67
N ALA A 122 16.12 10.97 6.99
CA ALA A 122 15.95 12.23 6.28
C ALA A 122 16.00 13.47 7.19
N VAL A 123 15.57 13.33 8.44
CA VAL A 123 15.66 14.41 9.46
C VAL A 123 16.97 14.39 10.25
N GLY A 124 17.92 13.51 9.91
CA GLY A 124 19.28 13.48 10.45
C GLY A 124 19.51 12.53 11.62
N ALA A 125 18.61 11.56 11.84
CA ALA A 125 18.88 10.47 12.79
C ALA A 125 20.12 9.69 12.35
N LYS A 126 21.01 9.37 13.29
CA LYS A 126 22.23 8.58 13.05
C LYS A 126 22.08 7.12 13.46
N GLU A 127 21.15 6.88 14.37
CA GLU A 127 20.78 5.57 14.87
C GLU A 127 19.27 5.51 14.84
N ILE A 128 18.74 4.40 14.35
CA ILE A 128 17.31 4.14 14.33
C ILE A 128 17.10 2.90 15.16
N PRO A 129 16.46 3.02 16.34
CA PRO A 129 16.13 1.85 17.15
C PRO A 129 15.24 0.92 16.35
N ALA A 130 15.22 -0.37 16.73
CA ALA A 130 14.40 -1.34 16.03
C ALA A 130 12.95 -0.84 15.94
N PRO A 131 12.29 -0.93 14.77
CA PRO A 131 10.98 -0.30 14.51
C PRO A 131 9.82 -0.79 15.39
N ASN A 132 10.06 -1.75 16.28
CA ASN A 132 9.06 -2.39 17.13
C ASN A 132 9.36 -2.25 18.63
N GLU A 133 10.21 -1.31 19.06
CA GLU A 133 10.28 -1.02 20.49
C GLU A 133 8.98 -0.29 20.91
N PRO A 134 8.17 -0.89 21.81
CA PRO A 134 6.95 -0.23 22.26
C PRO A 134 7.33 1.08 22.95
N VAL A 135 6.67 2.17 22.54
CA VAL A 135 6.83 3.46 23.20
C VAL A 135 6.26 3.35 24.62
N GLU A 136 7.12 3.30 25.63
CA GLU A 136 6.67 3.41 27.02
C GLU A 136 6.02 4.80 27.22
N ASN A 137 4.76 4.81 27.68
CA ASN A 137 3.94 6.00 27.92
C ASN A 137 3.32 6.69 26.69
N GLY A 138 3.26 5.98 25.56
CA GLY A 138 2.33 6.30 24.49
C GLY A 138 2.80 7.33 23.46
N GLY A 139 2.23 7.16 22.29
CA GLY A 139 2.55 7.73 21.00
C GLY A 139 2.09 6.65 20.01
N TYR A 140 1.31 7.04 19.00
CA TYR A 140 0.60 6.13 18.08
C TYR A 140 1.37 4.86 17.69
#